data_AF-A0A6H2A4H1-F1
#
_entry.id   AF-A0A6H2A4H1-F1
#
_cell.length_a   1.000
_cell.length_b   1.000
_cell.length_c   1.000
_cell.angle_alpha   90.00
_cell.angle_beta   90.00
_cell.angle_gamma   90.00
#
_symmetry.space_group_name_H-M   'P 1'
#
loop_
_entity.id
_entity.type
_entity.pdbx_description
1 polymer ?
#
loop_
_entity_poly.entity_id
_entity_poly.type
_entity_poly.pdbx_seq_one_letter_code
_entity_poly.pdbx_strand_id
1 'polypeptide(L)'
;MAEVIEQPFRLTNLDPVIAEADGTANLWSDIWKYQVPQGVALILKPQHSFSTYLEDTSPAEVGNPTCQVKIEKRDSSESDVLLVYGPDLYYASKEFQDKDLKARLRVPEAGVAINEREFLVIAAKDDATIDASDSYFEMYIAKVRKTIQA
;
A
#
# COMPACT_ATOMS: atom_id res chain seq x y z
N MET A 1 23.66 18.45 -12.63
CA MET A 1 22.44 18.48 -11.78
C MET A 1 21.70 17.19 -12.04
N ALA A 2 21.32 16.44 -11.01
CA ALA A 2 20.58 15.19 -11.21
C ALA A 2 19.16 15.50 -11.71
N GLU A 3 18.77 14.90 -12.83
CA GLU A 3 17.40 15.00 -13.34
C GLU A 3 16.51 14.01 -12.58
N VAL A 4 15.42 14.52 -12.01
CA VAL A 4 14.39 13.74 -11.32
C VAL A 4 13.34 13.35 -12.35
N ILE A 5 13.38 12.10 -12.83
CA ILE A 5 12.40 11.59 -13.78
C ILE A 5 11.31 10.84 -13.01
N GLU A 6 10.11 11.39 -12.98
CA GLU A 6 8.91 10.74 -12.45
C GLU A 6 8.32 9.81 -13.52
N GLN A 7 8.09 8.54 -13.18
CA GLN A 7 7.53 7.53 -14.08
C GLN A 7 6.33 6.84 -13.42
N PRO A 8 5.26 6.52 -14.17
CA PRO A 8 4.19 5.68 -13.68
C PRO A 8 4.73 4.33 -13.18
N PHE A 9 4.24 3.87 -12.05
CA PHE A 9 4.65 2.63 -11.42
C PHE A 9 3.44 1.90 -10.82
N ARG A 10 3.32 0.61 -11.16
CA ARG A 10 2.31 -0.28 -10.59
C ARG A 10 3.01 -1.14 -9.54
N LEU A 11 2.67 -0.93 -8.28
CA LEU A 11 3.12 -1.75 -7.16
C LEU A 11 2.05 -2.82 -6.87
N THR A 12 2.47 -4.06 -6.69
CA THR A 12 1.64 -5.24 -6.45
C THR A 12 2.28 -6.10 -5.38
N ASN A 13 1.56 -7.06 -4.79
CA ASN A 13 2.12 -8.04 -3.84
C ASN A 13 3.24 -8.91 -4.44
N LEU A 14 3.34 -8.99 -5.77
CA LEU A 14 4.38 -9.75 -6.49
C LEU A 14 5.69 -8.96 -6.70
N ASP A 15 5.73 -7.67 -6.33
CA ASP A 15 6.95 -6.88 -6.48
C ASP A 15 8.08 -7.38 -5.55
N PRO A 16 9.34 -7.35 -6.01
CA PRO A 16 10.47 -7.74 -5.17
C PRO A 16 10.57 -6.81 -3.96
N VAL A 17 11.03 -7.34 -2.82
CA VAL A 17 11.22 -6.59 -1.56
C VAL A 17 9.91 -6.25 -0.82
N ILE A 18 8.81 -6.95 -1.13
CA ILE A 18 7.64 -7.01 -0.24
C ILE A 18 7.86 -8.10 0.81
N ALA A 19 7.66 -7.74 2.07
CA ALA A 19 7.42 -8.69 3.15
C ALA A 19 5.91 -8.86 3.31
N GLU A 20 5.48 -10.12 3.39
CA GLU A 20 4.09 -10.53 3.56
C GLU A 20 3.91 -11.21 4.92
N ALA A 21 2.77 -10.99 5.57
CA ALA A 21 2.43 -11.64 6.83
C ALA A 21 0.91 -11.74 7.03
N ASP A 22 0.46 -12.85 7.62
CA ASP A 22 -0.94 -13.05 7.97
C ASP A 22 -1.42 -12.07 9.05
N GLY A 23 -2.72 -11.80 9.01
CA GLY A 23 -3.38 -10.98 10.00
C GLY A 23 -3.57 -11.68 11.34
N THR A 24 -3.72 -10.90 12.40
CA THR A 24 -4.24 -11.38 13.68
C THR A 24 -5.62 -10.82 13.91
N ALA A 25 -6.57 -11.70 14.24
CA ALA A 25 -7.95 -11.33 14.55
C ALA A 25 -8.03 -10.16 15.55
N ASN A 26 -8.87 -9.18 15.23
CA ASN A 26 -9.15 -7.96 15.98
C ASN A 26 -7.96 -6.99 16.16
N LEU A 27 -6.83 -7.24 15.51
CA LEU A 27 -5.64 -6.39 15.57
C LEU A 27 -5.28 -5.85 14.19
N TRP A 28 -4.69 -4.65 14.17
CA TRP A 28 -4.02 -4.16 12.96
C TRP A 28 -2.78 -4.99 12.71
N SER A 29 -2.68 -5.54 11.51
CA SER A 29 -1.56 -6.36 11.07
C SER A 29 -1.01 -5.82 9.78
N ASP A 30 0.32 -5.82 9.65
CA ASP A 30 1.02 -5.41 8.44
C ASP A 30 0.95 -6.54 7.42
N ILE A 31 -0.02 -6.49 6.51
CA ILE A 31 -0.25 -7.57 5.54
C ILE A 31 0.85 -7.55 4.47
N TRP A 32 1.13 -6.36 3.94
CA TRP A 32 2.23 -6.15 2.99
C TRP A 32 3.06 -4.94 3.38
N LYS A 33 4.37 -5.13 3.33
CA LYS A 33 5.35 -4.09 3.65
C LYS A 33 6.42 -4.03 2.58
N TYR A 34 6.38 -2.96 1.80
CA TYR A 34 7.34 -2.69 0.74
C TYR A 34 8.43 -1.74 1.24
N GLN A 35 9.68 -2.19 1.26
CA GLN A 35 10.81 -1.30 1.52
C GLN A 35 11.31 -0.67 0.23
N VAL A 36 11.38 0.66 0.18
CA VAL A 36 11.86 1.36 -1.02
C VAL A 36 13.35 1.07 -1.24
N PRO A 37 13.76 0.53 -2.41
CA PRO A 37 15.16 0.26 -2.71
C PRO A 37 16.02 1.53 -2.78
N GLN A 38 17.33 1.37 -2.65
CA GLN A 38 18.27 2.49 -2.80
C GLN A 38 18.21 3.12 -4.20
N GLY A 39 18.38 4.44 -4.26
CA GLY A 39 18.35 5.22 -5.51
C GLY A 39 16.94 5.45 -6.09
N VAL A 40 15.90 5.03 -5.37
CA VAL A 40 14.49 5.13 -5.76
C VAL A 40 13.72 5.92 -4.70
N ALA A 41 12.69 6.65 -5.13
CA ALA A 41 11.61 7.10 -4.26
C ALA A 41 10.26 6.77 -4.89
N LEU A 42 9.24 6.55 -4.06
CA LEU A 42 7.84 6.50 -4.48
C LEU A 42 7.18 7.84 -4.21
N ILE A 43 6.32 8.29 -5.12
CA ILE A 43 5.52 9.49 -4.93
C ILE A 43 4.04 9.08 -4.96
N LEU A 44 3.33 9.43 -3.91
CA LEU A 44 1.90 9.22 -3.73
C LEU A 44 1.19 10.56 -3.96
N LYS A 45 0.20 10.61 -4.84
CA LYS A 45 -0.57 11.81 -5.17
C LYS A 45 -2.08 11.51 -5.09
N PRO A 46 -2.96 12.51 -4.94
CA PRO A 46 -4.40 12.27 -4.77
C PRO A 46 -5.07 11.53 -5.92
N GLN A 47 -4.55 11.66 -7.14
CA GLN A 47 -5.02 10.95 -8.34
C GLN A 47 -4.57 9.50 -8.43
N HIS A 48 -3.64 9.08 -7.56
CA HIS A 48 -3.20 7.69 -7.50
C HIS A 48 -4.29 6.83 -6.87
N SER A 49 -4.24 5.54 -7.18
CA SER A 49 -5.29 4.60 -6.80
C SER A 49 -4.73 3.37 -6.13
N PHE A 50 -5.56 2.82 -5.26
CA PHE A 50 -5.33 1.57 -4.54
C PHE A 50 -6.56 0.68 -4.67
N SER A 51 -6.32 -0.61 -4.82
CA SER A 51 -7.32 -1.66 -4.73
C SER A 51 -6.72 -2.91 -4.12
N THR A 52 -7.52 -3.68 -3.40
CA THR A 52 -7.07 -4.88 -2.68
C THR A 52 -8.16 -5.92 -2.68
N TYR A 53 -7.75 -7.18 -2.62
CA TYR A 53 -8.59 -8.33 -2.36
C TYR A 53 -8.02 -9.02 -1.11
N LEU A 54 -8.88 -9.30 -0.14
CA LEU A 54 -8.50 -9.91 1.13
C LEU A 54 -9.29 -11.21 1.34
N GLU A 55 -8.59 -12.29 1.65
CA GLU A 55 -9.17 -13.54 2.14
C GLU A 55 -9.00 -13.67 3.65
N ASP A 56 -9.94 -14.37 4.28
CA ASP A 56 -9.77 -14.91 5.62
C ASP A 56 -9.25 -16.37 5.56
N THR A 57 -8.93 -16.94 6.72
CA THR A 57 -8.45 -18.33 6.83
C THR A 57 -9.41 -19.42 6.33
N SER A 58 -10.63 -19.07 5.90
CA SER A 58 -11.65 -20.00 5.40
C SER A 58 -11.74 -20.01 3.86
N PRO A 59 -10.57 -20.10 3.19
CA PRO A 59 -10.28 -19.65 1.81
C PRO A 59 -11.46 -18.96 1.11
N ALA A 60 -11.84 -17.83 1.68
CA ALA A 60 -12.99 -17.07 1.26
C ALA A 60 -12.66 -15.59 1.40
N GLU A 61 -13.19 -14.81 0.45
CA GLU A 61 -13.11 -13.37 0.54
C GLU A 61 -13.73 -12.86 1.84
N VAL A 62 -13.06 -11.90 2.48
CA VAL A 62 -13.59 -11.19 3.64
C VAL A 62 -14.94 -10.56 3.30
N GLY A 63 -16.00 -11.16 3.84
CA GLY A 63 -17.39 -10.78 3.57
C GLY A 63 -18.05 -9.96 4.68
N ASN A 64 -17.38 -9.77 5.81
CA ASN A 64 -17.93 -9.02 6.93
C ASN A 64 -17.85 -7.49 6.68
N PRO A 65 -18.74 -6.70 7.30
CA PRO A 65 -18.77 -5.24 7.11
C PRO A 65 -17.80 -4.49 8.04
N THR A 66 -16.99 -5.19 8.83
CA THR A 66 -16.12 -4.62 9.89
C THR A 66 -14.66 -4.59 9.50
N CYS A 67 -14.24 -5.33 8.48
CA CYS A 67 -12.89 -5.31 7.95
C CYS A 67 -12.45 -3.89 7.54
N GLN A 68 -11.27 -3.48 8.01
CA GLN A 68 -10.68 -2.18 7.72
C GLN A 68 -9.29 -2.33 7.09
N VAL A 69 -8.96 -1.40 6.20
CA VAL A 69 -7.66 -1.28 5.53
C VAL A 69 -7.11 0.12 5.72
N LYS A 70 -5.78 0.23 5.88
CA LYS A 70 -5.06 1.50 5.89
C LYS A 70 -3.72 1.36 5.16
N ILE A 71 -3.21 2.49 4.68
CA ILE A 71 -1.87 2.57 4.09
C ILE A 71 -1.06 3.59 4.87
N GLU A 72 0.15 3.21 5.23
CA GLU A 72 1.07 4.03 6.01
C GLU A 72 2.39 4.18 5.26
N LYS A 73 2.96 5.38 5.33
CA LYS A 73 4.39 5.61 5.16
C LYS A 73 5.04 5.45 6.53
N ARG A 74 6.10 4.65 6.63
CA ARG A 74 6.93 4.57 7.84
C ARG A 74 8.38 4.92 7.52
N ASP A 75 9.04 5.61 8.44
CA ASP A 75 10.47 5.88 8.31
C ASP A 75 11.30 4.59 8.46
N SER A 76 12.61 4.67 8.23
CA SER A 76 13.49 3.49 8.32
C SER A 76 13.60 2.88 9.72
N SER A 77 13.24 3.62 10.78
CA SER A 77 13.17 3.11 12.15
C SER A 77 11.77 2.60 12.54
N GLU A 78 10.79 2.77 11.64
CA GLU A 78 9.37 2.48 11.84
C GLU A 78 8.72 3.18 13.04
N SER A 79 9.38 4.21 13.56
CA SER A 79 8.93 4.98 14.72
C SER A 79 8.08 6.18 14.29
N ASP A 80 8.35 6.73 13.10
CA ASP A 80 7.53 7.79 12.51
C ASP A 80 6.58 7.20 11.47
N VAL A 81 5.29 7.46 11.64
CA VAL A 81 4.20 6.87 10.85
C VAL A 81 3.32 7.98 10.33
N LEU A 82 3.19 8.03 9.00
CA LEU A 82 2.28 8.93 8.31
C LEU A 82 1.20 8.12 7.59
N LEU A 83 -0.06 8.40 7.92
CA LEU A 83 -1.22 7.80 7.29
C LEU A 83 -1.43 8.37 5.89
N VAL A 84 -1.43 7.50 4.88
CA VAL A 84 -1.60 7.83 3.45
C VAL A 84 -3.03 7.58 2.97
N TYR A 85 -3.67 6.54 3.53
CA TYR A 85 -5.03 6.15 3.23
C TYR A 85 -5.66 5.43 4.43
N GLY A 86 -6.98 5.50 4.54
CA GLY A 86 -7.75 4.86 5.61
C GLY A 86 -7.48 5.46 7.00
N PRO A 87 -7.75 4.71 8.09
CA PRO A 87 -8.52 3.47 8.12
C PRO A 87 -9.87 3.65 7.42
N ASP A 88 -10.14 2.81 6.43
CA ASP A 88 -11.41 2.76 5.71
C ASP A 88 -11.89 1.31 5.66
N LEU A 89 -13.18 1.12 5.44
CA LEU A 89 -13.78 -0.20 5.34
C LEU A 89 -13.30 -0.89 4.05
N TYR A 90 -13.00 -2.19 4.12
CA TYR A 90 -12.45 -2.98 3.01
C TYR A 90 -13.26 -2.83 1.72
N TYR A 91 -14.60 -2.77 1.81
CA TYR A 91 -15.48 -2.59 0.65
C TYR A 91 -15.16 -1.32 -0.15
N ALA A 92 -14.58 -0.28 0.45
CA ALA A 92 -14.20 0.96 -0.23
C ALA A 92 -12.94 0.82 -1.09
N SER A 93 -12.22 -0.31 -0.96
CA SER A 93 -10.99 -0.64 -1.66
C SER A 93 -11.02 -1.98 -2.40
N LYS A 94 -12.14 -2.71 -2.32
CA LYS A 94 -12.30 -4.12 -2.75
C LYS A 94 -12.36 -4.32 -4.28
N GLU A 95 -12.79 -3.33 -5.07
CA GLU A 95 -13.14 -3.60 -6.47
C GLU A 95 -12.09 -3.22 -7.52
N PHE A 96 -11.66 -4.25 -8.26
CA PHE A 96 -10.93 -4.14 -9.53
C PHE A 96 -11.87 -4.02 -10.75
N GLN A 97 -13.17 -4.26 -10.58
CA GLN A 97 -14.14 -4.34 -11.69
C GLN A 97 -14.71 -2.99 -12.11
N ASP A 98 -14.86 -2.04 -11.18
CA ASP A 98 -15.26 -0.67 -11.49
C ASP A 98 -14.06 0.28 -11.35
N LYS A 99 -13.60 0.83 -12.49
CA LYS A 99 -12.49 1.79 -12.53
C LYS A 99 -12.82 3.11 -11.82
N ASP A 100 -14.10 3.40 -11.62
CA ASP A 100 -14.59 4.60 -10.94
C ASP A 100 -14.64 4.42 -9.41
N LEU A 101 -14.54 3.18 -8.90
CA LEU A 101 -14.57 2.85 -7.46
C LEU A 101 -13.19 2.64 -6.83
N LYS A 102 -12.11 2.98 -7.54
CA LYS A 102 -10.76 2.89 -6.97
C LYS A 102 -10.61 3.83 -5.78
N ALA A 103 -10.10 3.31 -4.66
CA ALA A 103 -9.80 4.11 -3.49
C ALA A 103 -8.74 5.15 -3.84
N ARG A 104 -9.08 6.43 -3.64
CA ARG A 104 -8.15 7.55 -3.84
C ARG A 104 -7.35 7.78 -2.56
N LEU A 105 -6.07 8.05 -2.74
CA LEU A 105 -5.18 8.33 -1.62
C LEU A 105 -5.56 9.67 -0.96
N ARG A 106 -5.54 9.73 0.38
CA ARG A 106 -5.87 10.92 1.15
C ARG A 106 -4.60 11.73 1.47
N VAL A 107 -3.83 12.04 0.43
CA VAL A 107 -2.56 12.76 0.54
C VAL A 107 -2.72 14.24 0.15
N PRO A 108 -1.83 15.15 0.61
CA PRO A 108 -1.82 16.53 0.14
C PRO A 108 -1.65 16.63 -1.38
N GLU A 109 -2.09 17.74 -1.99
CA GLU A 109 -1.93 17.98 -3.44
C GLU A 109 -0.46 17.93 -3.89
N ALA A 110 0.46 18.38 -3.02
CA ALA A 110 1.89 18.30 -3.26
C ALA A 110 2.43 16.85 -3.32
N GLY A 111 1.63 15.88 -2.88
CA GLY A 111 1.98 14.47 -2.75
C GLY A 111 2.79 14.15 -1.50
N VAL A 112 2.99 12.86 -1.27
CA VAL A 112 3.84 12.31 -0.21
C VAL A 112 4.96 11.51 -0.87
N ALA A 113 6.21 11.83 -0.52
CA ALA A 113 7.37 11.06 -0.95
C ALA A 113 7.69 9.96 0.09
N ILE A 114 7.94 8.75 -0.40
CA ILE A 114 8.53 7.65 0.35
C ILE A 114 9.91 7.41 -0.25
N ASN A 115 10.91 7.82 0.51
CA ASN A 115 12.32 7.79 0.14
C ASN A 115 12.90 6.39 0.28
N GLU A 116 14.11 6.21 -0.24
CA GLU A 116 14.87 4.97 -0.05
C GLU A 116 14.93 4.56 1.42
N ARG A 117 14.82 3.24 1.66
CA ARG A 117 14.80 2.58 2.98
C ARG A 117 13.58 2.87 3.86
N GLU A 118 12.75 3.85 3.52
CA GLU A 118 11.42 4.01 4.13
C GLU A 118 10.48 2.91 3.63
N PHE A 119 9.37 2.73 4.33
CA PHE A 119 8.38 1.69 4.05
C PHE A 119 7.06 2.27 3.59
N LEU A 120 6.43 1.58 2.64
CA LEU A 120 5.01 1.66 2.37
C LEU A 120 4.37 0.40 2.94
N VAL A 121 3.45 0.58 3.89
CA VAL A 121 2.80 -0.53 4.60
C VAL A 121 1.31 -0.51 4.30
N ILE A 122 0.78 -1.64 3.85
CA ILE A 122 -0.65 -1.91 3.75
C ILE A 122 -1.00 -2.78 4.94
N ALA A 123 -1.81 -2.25 5.83
CA ALA A 123 -2.26 -2.94 7.02
C ALA A 123 -3.76 -3.15 6.97
N ALA A 124 -4.20 -4.25 7.57
CA ALA A 124 -5.61 -4.58 7.69
C ALA A 124 -5.96 -5.03 9.10
N LYS A 125 -7.22 -4.84 9.47
CA LYS A 125 -7.80 -5.30 10.71
C LYS A 125 -9.14 -5.94 10.38
N ASP A 126 -9.32 -7.17 10.82
CA ASP A 126 -10.56 -7.92 10.65
C ASP A 126 -10.95 -8.63 11.94
N ASP A 127 -12.20 -9.07 12.06
CA ASP A 127 -12.66 -9.88 13.19
C ASP A 127 -12.08 -11.31 13.13
N ALA A 128 -11.71 -11.79 11.93
CA ALA A 128 -10.98 -13.02 11.68
C ALA A 128 -9.49 -12.76 11.34
N THR A 129 -8.73 -13.84 11.20
CA THR A 129 -7.35 -13.79 10.66
C THR A 129 -7.42 -13.63 9.15
N ILE A 130 -6.69 -12.64 8.63
CA ILE A 130 -6.50 -12.42 7.20
C ILE A 130 -5.40 -13.37 6.71
N ASP A 131 -5.65 -14.08 5.62
CA ASP A 131 -4.63 -14.89 4.93
C ASP A 131 -3.96 -14.03 3.87
N ALA A 132 -2.70 -13.68 4.09
CA ALA A 132 -2.02 -12.78 3.17
C ALA A 132 -1.63 -13.47 1.86
N SER A 133 -1.47 -14.80 1.89
CA SER A 133 -0.93 -15.58 0.77
C SER A 133 -1.92 -15.78 -0.37
N ASP A 134 -3.21 -15.84 -0.05
CA ASP A 134 -4.32 -15.88 -1.02
C ASP A 134 -4.92 -14.47 -1.29
N SER A 135 -4.39 -13.45 -0.62
CA SER A 135 -4.78 -12.04 -0.83
C SER A 135 -3.90 -11.35 -1.87
N TYR A 136 -4.36 -10.23 -2.43
CA TYR A 136 -3.55 -9.42 -3.34
C TYR A 136 -3.92 -7.95 -3.33
N PHE A 137 -3.01 -7.09 -3.79
CA PHE A 137 -3.28 -5.66 -3.98
C PHE A 137 -2.66 -5.13 -5.25
N GLU A 138 -3.18 -4.00 -5.72
CA GLU A 138 -2.52 -3.19 -6.73
C GLU A 138 -2.61 -1.71 -6.39
N MET A 139 -1.51 -1.01 -6.66
CA MET A 139 -1.40 0.41 -6.44
C MET A 139 -0.78 1.07 -7.67
N TYR A 140 -1.48 2.05 -8.22
CA TYR A 140 -1.00 2.84 -9.36
C TYR A 140 -0.47 4.17 -8.83
N ILE A 141 0.85 4.27 -8.76
CA ILE A 141 1.59 5.38 -8.16
C ILE A 141 2.69 5.89 -9.11
N ALA A 142 3.53 6.79 -8.63
CA ALA A 142 4.70 7.25 -9.36
C ALA A 142 6.00 6.79 -8.69
N LYS A 143 7.03 6.54 -9.49
CA LYS A 143 8.37 6.17 -9.07
C LYS A 143 9.36 7.16 -9.64
N VAL A 144 10.27 7.61 -8.80
CA VAL A 144 11.37 8.51 -9.16
C VAL A 144 12.67 7.73 -9.08
N ARG A 145 13.53 7.87 -10.10
CA ARG A 145 14.92 7.39 -10.07
C ARG A 145 15.85 8.58 -10.01
N LYS A 146 16.86 8.55 -9.12
CA LYS A 146 17.96 9.50 -9.16
C LYS A 146 18.94 9.08 -10.25
N THR A 147 18.90 9.76 -11.40
CA THR A 147 19.92 9.59 -12.43
C THR A 147 21.14 10.43 -12.09
N ILE A 148 22.26 9.79 -11.75
CA ILE A 148 23.56 10.46 -11.69
C ILE A 148 24.03 10.61 -13.14
N GLN A 149 24.00 11.83 -13.67
CA GLN A 149 24.70 12.13 -14.93
C GLN A 149 26.20 12.00 -14.64
N ALA A 150 26.87 11.10 -15.37
CA ALA A 150 28.31 10.95 -15.37
C ALA A 150 28.99 12.15 -16.05
#